data_AF-A0A2P9GZ68-F1
#
_entry.id   AF-A0A2P9GZ68-F1
#
_cell.length_a   1.000
_cell.length_b   1.000
_cell.length_c   1.000
_cell.angle_alpha   90.00
_cell.angle_beta   90.00
_cell.angle_gamma   90.00
#
_symmetry.space_group_name_H-M   'P 1'
#
loop_
_entity.id
_entity.type
_entity.pdbx_description
1 polymer ?
#
loop_
_entity_poly.entity_id
_entity_poly.type
_entity_poly.pdbx_seq_one_letter_code
_entity_poly.pdbx_strand_id
1 'polypeptide(L)'
;MATIGPVALTLADWARRIDDDGKIAEIINLLSQTNEILDDMLWVEGNLPTGHKTTIRTGLPSAYWRLLNQGVPRGKSTTAQITETCGMLETYSDIDVDLVALSGNDRAFRLSEELAFLEGMNQQMAGINVDSVYFVTQRTIPGVNGGNPVKYVERMNARNFLSSMGPGLNTSGMTADVTKAWFVDCGLQYSGSPATVISGLDHLNGATVSILADGSVQPQQVVSGGTVTLQNAASLVTVGLPYVSQLRTLCMEPEGMVMQVQDYRKKIAAVAVRVADTRGLKVGPDFTRLTEIKERTASVSMGAAVPLFTGDERLIISADYLVDDDVCIQQDNPLPCTVLGVIPEVSIGDGPG
;
A
#
# COMPACT_ATOMS: atom_id res chain seq x y z
N MET A 1 -36.64 6.74 0.46
CA MET A 1 -36.79 7.08 1.89
C MET A 1 -35.46 6.77 2.55
N ALA A 2 -34.81 7.74 3.19
CA ALA A 2 -33.55 7.50 3.88
C ALA A 2 -33.85 6.74 5.18
N THR A 3 -33.39 5.50 5.26
CA THR A 3 -33.55 4.63 6.43
C THR A 3 -32.37 4.82 7.38
N ILE A 4 -32.65 5.11 8.64
CA ILE A 4 -31.70 4.89 9.74
C ILE A 4 -31.47 3.37 9.78
N GLY A 5 -30.22 2.92 9.67
CA GLY A 5 -29.89 1.50 9.77
C GLY A 5 -30.29 0.96 11.14
N PRO A 6 -30.95 -0.22 11.23
CA PRO A 6 -31.27 -0.82 12.51
C PRO A 6 -29.97 -1.23 13.22
N VAL A 7 -29.66 -0.57 14.34
CA VAL A 7 -28.49 -0.86 15.18
C VAL A 7 -28.79 -1.99 16.18
N ALA A 8 -30.08 -2.20 16.50
CA ALA A 8 -30.55 -3.22 17.42
C ALA A 8 -31.13 -4.43 16.67
N LEU A 9 -30.98 -5.60 17.27
CA LEU A 9 -31.45 -6.86 16.74
C LEU A 9 -32.98 -6.84 16.63
N THR A 10 -33.51 -7.11 15.43
CA THR A 10 -34.95 -7.00 15.18
C THR A 10 -35.66 -8.34 15.26
N LEU A 11 -36.99 -8.32 15.39
CA LEU A 11 -37.84 -9.52 15.27
C LEU A 11 -37.61 -10.27 13.94
N ALA A 12 -37.23 -9.57 12.87
CA ALA A 12 -36.91 -10.18 11.58
C ALA A 12 -35.58 -10.94 11.62
N ASP A 13 -34.59 -10.46 12.38
CA ASP A 13 -33.31 -11.15 12.56
C ASP A 13 -33.47 -12.36 13.48
N TRP A 14 -34.31 -12.25 14.51
CA TRP A 14 -34.71 -13.38 15.34
C TRP A 14 -35.41 -14.47 14.52
N ALA A 15 -36.41 -14.12 13.71
CA ALA A 15 -37.17 -15.09 12.91
C ALA A 15 -36.30 -15.84 11.89
N ARG A 16 -35.21 -15.24 11.40
CA ARG A 16 -34.23 -15.90 10.52
C ARG A 16 -33.27 -16.84 11.25
N ARG A 17 -33.17 -16.76 12.58
CA ARG A 17 -32.26 -17.57 13.42
C ARG A 17 -32.97 -18.77 14.04
N ILE A 18 -34.21 -19.04 13.66
CA ILE A 18 -35.00 -20.18 14.13
C ILE A 18 -35.02 -21.24 13.04
N ASP A 19 -34.74 -22.47 13.43
CA ASP A 19 -34.86 -23.66 12.57
C ASP A 19 -36.33 -24.10 12.44
N ASP A 20 -36.64 -24.96 11.48
CA ASP A 20 -38.00 -25.47 11.21
C ASP A 20 -38.65 -26.15 12.44
N ASP A 21 -37.82 -26.59 13.41
CA ASP A 21 -38.21 -27.20 14.69
C ASP A 21 -38.44 -26.20 15.84
N GLY A 22 -38.36 -24.89 15.60
CA GLY A 22 -38.57 -23.86 16.62
C GLY A 22 -37.42 -23.70 17.63
N LYS A 23 -36.26 -24.31 17.34
CA LYS A 23 -35.01 -24.13 18.10
C LYS A 23 -34.13 -23.10 17.40
N ILE A 24 -33.20 -22.51 18.14
CA ILE A 24 -32.17 -21.63 17.57
C ILE A 24 -31.31 -22.47 16.62
N ALA A 25 -31.21 -22.03 15.37
CA ALA A 25 -30.43 -22.71 14.34
C ALA A 25 -28.93 -22.66 14.63
N GLU A 26 -28.20 -23.71 14.27
CA GLU A 26 -26.74 -23.70 14.30
C GLU A 26 -26.23 -22.76 13.19
N ILE A 27 -25.68 -21.61 13.59
CA ILE A 27 -25.16 -20.61 12.65
C ILE A 27 -23.75 -21.05 12.25
N ILE A 28 -23.58 -21.45 10.99
CA ILE A 28 -22.24 -21.71 10.43
C ILE A 28 -21.53 -20.36 10.25
N ASN A 29 -20.48 -20.13 11.05
CA ASN A 29 -19.71 -18.90 11.04
C ASN A 29 -18.80 -18.80 9.80
N LEU A 30 -19.37 -18.46 8.65
CA LEU A 30 -18.65 -18.34 7.37
C LEU A 30 -17.64 -17.17 7.34
N LEU A 31 -17.76 -16.24 8.29
CA LEU A 31 -16.91 -15.05 8.46
C LEU A 31 -15.87 -15.24 9.57
N SER A 32 -15.83 -16.40 10.23
CA SER A 32 -14.84 -16.68 11.27
C SER A 32 -13.47 -16.84 10.64
N GLN A 33 -12.50 -16.07 11.11
CA GLN A 33 -11.09 -16.18 10.74
C GLN A 33 -10.31 -16.46 12.02
N THR A 34 -9.73 -17.66 12.10
CA THR A 34 -8.86 -18.01 13.23
C THR A 34 -7.56 -17.20 13.13
N ASN A 35 -7.45 -16.15 13.94
CA ASN A 35 -6.23 -15.36 14.11
C ASN A 35 -5.54 -15.77 15.41
N GLU A 36 -4.47 -16.57 15.30
CA GLU A 36 -3.69 -17.10 16.45
C GLU A 36 -2.80 -16.04 17.13
N ILE A 37 -2.79 -14.81 16.61
CA ILE A 37 -1.93 -13.72 17.10
C ILE A 37 -2.25 -13.36 18.57
N LEU A 38 -3.51 -13.45 18.99
CA LEU A 38 -3.89 -13.18 20.37
C LEU A 38 -3.39 -14.25 21.35
N ASP A 39 -3.19 -15.47 20.87
CA ASP A 39 -2.68 -16.59 21.66
C ASP A 39 -1.15 -16.58 21.76
N ASP A 40 -0.45 -16.08 20.73
CA ASP A 40 1.02 -16.01 20.69
C ASP A 40 1.59 -14.67 21.23
N MET A 41 0.77 -13.62 21.36
CA MET A 41 1.28 -12.33 21.81
C MET A 41 1.71 -12.34 23.28
N LEU A 42 2.93 -11.85 23.52
CA LEU A 42 3.47 -11.66 24.85
C LEU A 42 2.95 -10.34 25.43
N TRP A 43 2.27 -10.44 26.57
CA TRP A 43 1.78 -9.27 27.32
C TRP A 43 2.83 -8.79 28.32
N VAL A 44 3.04 -7.48 28.39
CA VAL A 44 3.93 -6.82 29.35
C VAL A 44 3.22 -5.62 29.97
N GLU A 45 3.31 -5.47 31.29
CA GLU A 45 2.72 -4.35 32.01
C GLU A 45 3.45 -3.03 31.68
N GLY A 46 2.68 -2.00 31.34
CA GLY A 46 3.19 -0.64 31.13
C GLY A 46 3.76 -0.04 32.40
N ASN A 47 4.86 0.72 32.31
CA ASN A 47 5.48 1.38 33.47
C ASN A 47 4.97 2.83 33.68
N LEU A 48 3.99 3.27 32.89
CA LEU A 48 3.28 4.53 33.06
C LEU A 48 1.78 4.28 33.23
N PRO A 49 1.03 5.20 33.87
CA PRO A 49 -0.41 5.08 34.03
C PRO A 49 -1.20 4.97 32.70
N THR A 50 -0.63 5.44 31.59
CA THR A 50 -1.28 5.48 30.28
C THR A 50 -0.47 4.79 29.18
N GLY A 51 0.57 4.01 29.53
CA GLY A 51 1.45 3.43 28.52
C GLY A 51 2.77 2.86 29.03
N HIS A 52 3.74 2.76 28.12
CA HIS A 52 5.09 2.29 28.42
C HIS A 52 6.15 3.29 27.94
N LYS A 53 7.20 3.44 28.75
CA LYS A 53 8.31 4.35 28.48
C LYS A 53 9.61 3.59 28.46
N THR A 54 10.28 3.67 27.31
CA THR A 54 11.62 3.11 27.11
C THR A 54 12.61 4.24 26.87
N THR A 55 13.75 4.17 27.55
CA THR A 55 14.85 5.13 27.34
C THR A 55 15.93 4.47 26.50
N ILE A 56 16.19 5.03 25.33
CA ILE A 56 17.26 4.57 24.45
C ILE A 56 18.43 5.56 24.45
N ARG A 57 19.65 5.06 24.34
CA ARG A 57 20.84 5.89 24.19
C ARG A 57 20.98 6.33 22.74
N THR A 58 21.01 7.65 22.51
CA THR A 58 21.06 8.23 21.16
C THR A 58 22.48 8.65 20.75
N GLY A 59 23.41 8.75 21.69
CA GLY A 59 24.77 9.18 21.40
C GLY A 59 25.78 8.72 22.45
N LEU A 60 26.96 8.34 21.97
CA LEU A 60 28.14 8.04 22.78
C LEU A 60 29.12 9.22 22.74
N PRO A 61 29.83 9.51 23.84
CA PRO A 61 30.88 10.52 23.82
C PRO A 61 32.05 10.07 22.92
N SER A 62 32.64 11.01 22.18
CA SER A 62 33.83 10.76 21.36
C SER A 62 35.12 10.83 22.18
N ALA A 63 36.10 10.00 21.84
CA ALA A 63 37.45 10.07 22.41
C ALA A 63 38.26 11.18 21.73
N TYR A 64 39.10 11.89 22.49
CA TYR A 64 39.95 12.97 21.98
C TYR A 64 41.42 12.68 22.23
N TRP A 65 42.23 12.70 21.16
CA TRP A 65 43.69 12.59 21.25
C TRP A 65 44.29 13.91 21.75
N ARG A 66 44.78 13.91 22.99
CA ARG A 66 45.35 15.09 23.65
C ARG A 66 46.85 15.19 23.42
N LEU A 67 47.31 16.32 22.86
CA LEU A 67 48.73 16.67 22.79
C LEU A 67 49.28 17.20 24.12
N LEU A 68 50.60 17.19 24.31
CA LEU A 68 51.26 17.69 25.51
C LEU A 68 50.90 19.18 25.73
N ASN A 69 50.49 19.54 26.95
CA ASN A 69 50.05 20.88 27.37
C ASN A 69 48.74 21.43 26.74
N GLN A 70 47.91 20.58 26.11
CA GLN A 70 46.55 20.94 25.65
C GLN A 70 45.46 20.32 26.54
N GLY A 71 44.30 20.97 26.63
CA GLY A 71 43.12 20.50 27.38
C GLY A 71 42.32 19.43 26.61
N VAL A 72 41.52 18.64 27.33
CA VAL A 72 40.58 17.67 26.73
C VAL A 72 39.16 18.25 26.77
N PRO A 73 38.43 18.27 25.63
CA PRO A 73 37.03 18.68 25.64
C PRO A 73 36.18 17.70 26.45
N ARG A 74 35.22 18.23 27.23
CA ARG A 74 34.28 17.41 28.01
C ARG A 74 33.16 16.88 27.10
N GLY A 75 32.98 15.57 27.06
CA GLY A 75 31.86 14.91 26.40
C GLY A 75 30.85 14.34 27.39
N LYS A 76 29.60 14.15 26.94
CA LYS A 76 28.57 13.39 27.67
C LYS A 76 27.75 12.55 26.71
N SER A 77 27.21 11.43 27.17
CA SER A 77 26.24 10.64 26.41
C SER A 77 24.89 11.36 26.32
N THR A 78 24.14 11.09 25.26
CA THR A 78 22.75 11.56 25.10
C THR A 78 21.79 10.39 25.11
N THR A 79 20.59 10.62 25.66
CA THR A 79 19.50 9.65 25.73
C THR A 79 18.21 10.30 25.24
N ALA A 80 17.35 9.54 24.57
CA ALA A 80 15.99 9.94 24.24
C ALA A 80 15.00 8.99 24.90
N GLN A 81 13.82 9.52 25.22
CA GLN A 81 12.73 8.75 25.80
C GLN A 81 11.64 8.59 24.75
N ILE A 82 11.23 7.35 24.52
CA ILE A 82 10.10 7.01 23.66
C ILE A 82 8.97 6.59 24.58
N THR A 83 7.79 7.17 24.36
CA THR A 83 6.58 6.88 25.12
C THR A 83 5.55 6.32 24.16
N GLU A 84 5.07 5.12 24.45
CA GLU A 84 4.00 4.44 23.73
C GLU A 84 2.73 4.52 24.57
N THR A 85 1.60 4.92 23.98
CA THR A 85 0.31 5.08 24.67
C THR A 85 -0.61 3.90 24.40
N CYS A 86 -1.31 3.42 25.43
CA CYS A 86 -2.31 2.36 25.28
C CYS A 86 -3.70 2.93 24.95
N GLY A 87 -4.56 2.13 24.31
CA GLY A 87 -5.97 2.45 24.03
C GLY A 87 -6.89 1.32 24.50
N MET A 88 -8.17 1.62 24.69
CA MET A 88 -9.20 0.65 25.07
C MET A 88 -10.07 0.30 23.86
N LEU A 89 -10.31 -1.00 23.62
CA LEU A 89 -11.23 -1.49 22.61
C LEU A 89 -12.44 -2.10 23.32
N GLU A 90 -13.61 -1.46 23.18
CA GLU A 90 -14.84 -1.87 23.85
C GLU A 90 -16.05 -1.75 22.92
N THR A 91 -17.02 -2.64 23.12
CA THR A 91 -18.31 -2.67 22.42
C THR A 91 -19.40 -3.19 23.35
N TYR A 92 -20.63 -2.73 23.14
CA TYR A 92 -21.80 -3.21 23.86
C TYR A 92 -22.62 -4.15 22.96
N SER A 93 -23.13 -5.23 23.54
CA SER A 93 -24.08 -6.15 22.90
C SER A 93 -25.43 -6.01 23.61
N ASP A 94 -26.23 -5.06 23.15
CA ASP A 94 -27.56 -4.79 23.71
C ASP A 94 -28.63 -5.59 22.96
N ILE A 95 -29.45 -6.35 23.72
CA ILE A 95 -30.53 -7.18 23.17
C ILE A 95 -31.81 -6.90 23.96
N ASP A 96 -32.94 -6.78 23.26
CA ASP A 96 -34.26 -6.61 23.89
C ASP A 96 -34.64 -7.87 24.71
N VAL A 97 -35.04 -7.66 25.96
CA VAL A 97 -35.43 -8.71 26.89
C VAL A 97 -36.62 -9.52 26.39
N ASP A 98 -37.59 -8.87 25.74
CA ASP A 98 -38.79 -9.54 25.25
C ASP A 98 -38.48 -10.43 24.03
N LEU A 99 -37.47 -10.02 23.24
CA LEU A 99 -36.98 -10.79 22.10
C LEU A 99 -36.20 -12.04 22.54
N VAL A 100 -35.39 -11.89 23.61
CA VAL A 100 -34.68 -13.02 24.22
C VAL A 100 -35.68 -14.04 24.78
N ALA A 101 -36.68 -13.57 25.52
CA ALA A 101 -37.71 -14.43 26.11
C ALA A 101 -38.52 -15.20 25.06
N LEU A 102 -38.67 -14.64 23.85
CA LEU A 102 -39.36 -15.29 22.74
C LEU A 102 -38.59 -16.49 22.17
N SER A 103 -37.27 -16.53 22.31
CA SER A 103 -36.41 -17.60 21.78
C SER A 103 -36.55 -18.95 22.50
N GLY A 104 -37.16 -18.98 23.70
CA GLY A 104 -37.31 -20.19 24.52
C GLY A 104 -36.00 -20.75 25.11
N ASN A 105 -34.83 -20.20 24.73
CA ASN A 105 -33.52 -20.55 25.26
C ASN A 105 -32.60 -19.32 25.31
N ASP A 106 -32.82 -18.51 26.34
CA ASP A 106 -32.14 -17.23 26.57
C ASP A 106 -30.61 -17.32 26.53
N ARG A 107 -30.05 -18.42 27.04
CA ARG A 107 -28.60 -18.62 27.14
C ARG A 107 -27.96 -18.86 25.77
N ALA A 108 -28.59 -19.69 24.95
CA ALA A 108 -28.07 -20.00 23.62
C ALA A 108 -28.22 -18.80 22.66
N PHE A 109 -29.29 -18.00 22.81
CA PHE A 109 -29.49 -16.80 22.00
C PHE A 109 -28.49 -15.70 22.32
N ARG A 110 -28.16 -15.50 23.61
CA ARG A 110 -27.11 -14.57 24.03
C ARG A 110 -25.73 -15.04 23.57
N LEU A 111 -25.42 -16.33 23.73
CA LEU A 111 -24.12 -16.89 23.33
C LEU A 111 -23.86 -16.71 21.83
N SER A 112 -24.85 -16.93 20.97
CA SER A 112 -24.65 -16.79 19.53
C SER A 112 -24.40 -15.34 19.10
N GLU A 113 -24.99 -14.37 19.79
CA GLU A 113 -24.71 -12.95 19.57
C GLU A 113 -23.33 -12.54 20.14
N GLU A 114 -23.04 -12.92 21.39
CA GLU A 114 -21.77 -12.60 22.06
C GLU A 114 -20.55 -13.19 21.32
N LEU A 115 -20.67 -14.38 20.74
CA LEU A 115 -19.61 -14.99 19.92
C LEU A 115 -19.27 -14.15 18.68
N ALA A 116 -20.27 -13.53 18.03
CA ALA A 116 -20.05 -12.65 16.89
C ALA A 116 -19.34 -11.34 17.30
N PHE A 117 -19.67 -10.80 18.47
CA PHE A 117 -18.97 -9.64 19.03
C PHE A 117 -17.52 -9.97 19.40
N LEU A 118 -17.25 -11.12 20.03
CA LEU A 118 -15.89 -11.58 20.34
C LEU A 118 -15.06 -11.78 19.07
N GLU A 119 -15.64 -12.40 18.03
CA GLU A 119 -14.99 -12.57 16.73
C GLU A 119 -14.70 -11.21 16.07
N GLY A 120 -15.65 -10.28 16.08
CA GLY A 120 -15.46 -8.93 15.58
C GLY A 120 -14.35 -8.17 16.31
N MET A 121 -14.27 -8.31 17.64
CA MET A 121 -13.19 -7.75 18.45
C MET A 121 -11.83 -8.37 18.12
N ASN A 122 -11.77 -9.70 17.93
CA ASN A 122 -10.55 -10.41 17.53
C ASN A 122 -10.08 -9.93 16.16
N GLN A 123 -10.99 -9.86 15.17
CA GLN A 123 -10.66 -9.36 13.84
C GLN A 123 -10.27 -7.88 13.83
N GLN A 124 -10.84 -7.04 14.70
CA GLN A 124 -10.44 -5.64 14.80
C GLN A 124 -9.05 -5.50 15.45
N MET A 125 -8.77 -6.28 16.50
CA MET A 125 -7.46 -6.30 17.15
C MET A 125 -6.37 -6.86 16.23
N ALA A 126 -6.68 -7.91 15.47
CA ALA A 126 -5.80 -8.48 14.44
C ALA A 126 -5.72 -7.59 13.17
N GLY A 127 -6.79 -6.90 12.80
CA GLY A 127 -6.84 -6.01 11.63
C GLY A 127 -6.06 -4.72 11.82
N ILE A 128 -5.92 -4.25 13.06
CA ILE A 128 -4.93 -3.21 13.42
C ILE A 128 -3.51 -3.76 13.22
N ASN A 129 -3.31 -5.05 13.49
CA ASN A 129 -2.07 -5.80 13.29
C ASN A 129 -2.01 -6.50 11.92
N VAL A 130 -2.21 -5.75 10.83
CA VAL A 130 -1.69 -6.23 9.54
C VAL A 130 -0.21 -6.57 9.78
N ASP A 131 0.22 -7.80 9.50
CA ASP A 131 1.65 -8.16 9.48
C ASP A 131 2.39 -7.16 8.60
N SER A 132 2.97 -6.16 9.26
CA SER A 132 3.55 -5.00 8.61
C SER A 132 5.03 -5.07 8.90
N VAL A 133 5.82 -5.20 7.84
CA VAL A 133 7.26 -5.17 7.98
C VAL A 133 7.66 -3.73 8.31
N TYR A 134 8.29 -3.55 9.47
CA TYR A 134 8.91 -2.29 9.87
C TYR A 134 10.39 -2.30 9.48
N PHE A 135 10.83 -1.25 8.81
CA PHE A 135 12.23 -1.02 8.47
C PHE A 135 12.76 0.14 9.28
N VAL A 136 14.01 0.02 9.76
CA VAL A 136 14.76 1.16 10.30
C VAL A 136 15.78 1.58 9.24
N THR A 137 15.46 2.64 8.50
CA THR A 137 16.25 3.10 7.35
C THR A 137 17.01 4.37 7.72
N GLN A 138 18.33 4.41 7.51
CA GLN A 138 19.09 5.65 7.62
C GLN A 138 19.12 6.36 6.26
N ARG A 139 18.67 7.61 6.21
CA ARG A 139 18.62 8.41 4.98
C ARG A 139 19.32 9.75 5.18
N THR A 140 19.86 10.27 4.08
CA THR A 140 20.44 11.62 4.03
C THR A 140 19.58 12.44 3.07
N ILE A 141 18.77 13.36 3.62
CA ILE A 141 17.88 14.22 2.83
C ILE A 141 18.43 15.66 2.91
N PRO A 142 18.66 16.35 1.77
CA PRO A 142 19.39 17.61 1.74
C PRO A 142 18.83 18.70 2.67
N GLY A 143 17.50 18.86 2.73
CA GLY A 143 16.85 19.90 3.53
C GLY A 143 16.47 19.46 4.95
N VAL A 144 16.83 18.25 5.37
CA VAL A 144 16.51 17.71 6.70
C VAL A 144 17.77 17.66 7.55
N ASN A 145 17.70 18.14 8.80
CA ASN A 145 18.81 18.09 9.76
C ASN A 145 20.15 18.65 9.22
N GLY A 146 20.09 19.66 8.35
CA GLY A 146 21.27 20.25 7.70
C GLY A 146 22.03 19.29 6.77
N GLY A 147 21.33 18.30 6.20
CA GLY A 147 21.94 17.28 5.33
C GLY A 147 22.67 16.18 6.09
N ASN A 148 22.49 16.07 7.41
CA ASN A 148 23.02 14.97 8.21
C ASN A 148 22.10 13.74 8.13
N PRO A 149 22.65 12.51 8.22
CA PRO A 149 21.85 11.30 8.18
C PRO A 149 20.87 11.24 9.36
N VAL A 150 19.61 10.92 9.06
CA VAL A 150 18.54 10.69 10.04
C VAL A 150 18.04 9.25 9.89
N LYS A 151 17.64 8.64 11.00
CA LYS A 151 17.03 7.31 11.01
C LYS A 151 15.51 7.44 10.99
N TYR A 152 14.89 6.75 10.05
CA TYR A 152 13.44 6.66 9.88
C TYR A 152 12.97 5.28 10.30
N VAL A 153 11.81 5.23 10.97
CA VAL A 153 11.08 4.00 11.19
C VAL A 153 9.95 4.00 10.16
N GLU A 154 10.03 3.09 9.19
CA GLU A 154 9.15 3.05 8.03
C GLU A 154 8.34 1.77 8.06
N ARG A 155 7.01 1.90 7.91
CA ARG A 155 6.09 0.77 7.80
C ARG A 155 5.87 0.45 6.33
N MET A 156 6.04 -0.80 5.93
CA MET A 156 5.59 -1.25 4.62
C MET A 156 4.06 -1.24 4.57
N ASN A 157 3.49 -0.31 3.80
CA ASN A 157 2.04 -0.25 3.65
C ASN A 157 1.52 -1.43 2.83
N ALA A 158 0.30 -1.88 3.13
CA ALA A 158 -0.33 -2.95 2.38
C ALA A 158 -0.57 -2.52 0.94
N ARG A 159 -0.28 -3.40 -0.03
CA ARG A 159 -0.55 -3.17 -1.45
C ARG A 159 -2.02 -3.44 -1.82
N ASN A 160 -2.94 -3.16 -0.89
CA ASN A 160 -4.37 -3.35 -1.11
C ASN A 160 -5.01 -2.03 -1.52
N PHE A 161 -5.24 -1.87 -2.82
CA PHE A 161 -5.96 -0.74 -3.41
C PHE A 161 -7.30 -1.19 -4.00
N LEU A 162 -7.79 -2.37 -3.63
CA LEU A 162 -9.13 -2.80 -4.00
C LEU A 162 -10.15 -1.98 -3.19
N SER A 163 -11.20 -1.48 -3.86
CA SER A 163 -12.32 -0.88 -3.13
C SER A 163 -13.00 -1.96 -2.28
N SER A 164 -13.24 -1.66 -1.00
CA SER A 164 -14.04 -2.50 -0.12
C SER A 164 -15.40 -2.71 -0.79
N MET A 165 -15.88 -3.96 -0.79
CA MET A 165 -17.19 -4.40 -1.29
C MET A 165 -18.22 -3.27 -1.40
N GLY A 166 -18.72 -3.01 -2.62
CA GLY A 166 -20.06 -2.46 -2.73
C GLY A 166 -21.05 -3.38 -1.98
N PRO A 167 -22.19 -2.90 -1.49
CA PRO A 167 -23.14 -3.72 -0.74
C PRO A 167 -23.60 -4.91 -1.60
N GLY A 168 -22.96 -6.06 -1.42
CA GLY A 168 -23.09 -7.22 -2.30
C GLY A 168 -21.95 -8.21 -2.11
N LEU A 169 -22.28 -9.41 -1.65
CA LEU A 169 -21.37 -10.52 -1.38
C LEU A 169 -20.92 -11.21 -2.68
N ASN A 170 -20.14 -10.54 -3.52
CA ASN A 170 -19.46 -11.20 -4.64
C ASN A 170 -18.01 -10.70 -4.81
N THR A 171 -17.06 -11.60 -4.57
CA THR A 171 -15.61 -11.39 -4.79
C THR A 171 -15.24 -11.18 -6.26
N SER A 172 -16.21 -11.30 -7.18
CA SER A 172 -16.02 -11.13 -8.63
C SER A 172 -16.23 -9.68 -9.12
N GLY A 173 -16.29 -8.70 -8.22
CA GLY A 173 -16.58 -7.28 -8.52
C GLY A 173 -15.71 -6.26 -7.78
N MET A 174 -14.57 -6.67 -7.21
CA MET A 174 -13.63 -5.74 -6.57
C MET A 174 -12.93 -4.89 -7.63
N THR A 175 -13.38 -3.65 -7.81
CA THR A 175 -12.71 -2.69 -8.71
C THR A 175 -11.55 -2.05 -7.97
N ALA A 176 -10.38 -2.05 -8.60
CA ALA A 176 -9.19 -1.36 -8.11
C ALA A 176 -9.42 0.17 -8.09
N ASP A 177 -9.21 0.78 -6.93
CA ASP A 177 -9.36 2.21 -6.70
C ASP A 177 -7.98 2.89 -6.70
N VAL A 178 -7.71 3.63 -7.78
CA VAL A 178 -6.45 4.35 -7.97
C VAL A 178 -6.19 5.42 -6.91
N THR A 179 -7.23 5.93 -6.22
CA THR A 179 -7.06 6.93 -5.17
C THR A 179 -6.34 6.35 -3.94
N LYS A 180 -6.48 5.03 -3.70
CA LYS A 180 -5.85 4.31 -2.59
C LYS A 180 -4.46 3.77 -2.90
N ALA A 181 -3.93 4.05 -4.10
CA ALA A 181 -2.61 3.58 -4.50
C ALA A 181 -1.51 4.19 -3.61
N TRP A 182 -0.65 3.33 -3.06
CA TRP A 182 0.49 3.70 -2.21
C TRP A 182 1.77 3.09 -2.78
N PHE A 183 2.32 3.74 -3.82
CA PHE A 183 3.57 3.34 -4.49
C PHE A 183 4.61 4.46 -4.42
N VAL A 184 4.85 4.94 -3.20
CA VAL A 184 5.87 5.94 -2.89
C VAL A 184 6.73 5.45 -1.73
N ASP A 185 7.96 5.94 -1.67
CA ASP A 185 8.88 5.64 -0.56
C ASP A 185 8.84 6.78 0.48
N CYS A 186 8.98 6.47 1.77
CA CYS A 186 8.92 7.43 2.88
C CYS A 186 7.68 8.37 2.82
N GLY A 187 6.54 7.85 2.35
CA GLY A 187 5.36 8.65 2.05
C GLY A 187 4.48 8.96 3.25
N LEU A 188 3.73 10.05 3.14
CA LEU A 188 2.60 10.38 4.02
C LEU A 188 1.36 10.63 3.15
N GLN A 189 0.18 10.38 3.73
CA GLN A 189 -1.10 10.66 3.09
C GLN A 189 -1.90 11.65 3.90
N TYR A 190 -2.43 12.64 3.19
CA TYR A 190 -3.43 13.58 3.67
C TYR A 190 -4.81 13.08 3.26
N SER A 191 -5.74 13.03 4.21
CA SER A 191 -7.16 12.77 3.98
C SER A 191 -7.97 13.84 4.69
N GLY A 192 -8.78 14.61 3.96
CA GLY A 192 -9.57 15.68 4.56
C GLY A 192 -10.35 16.51 3.55
N SER A 193 -10.72 17.73 3.96
CA SER A 193 -11.36 18.68 3.04
C SER A 193 -10.42 19.03 1.89
N PRO A 194 -10.94 19.26 0.66
CA PRO A 194 -10.11 19.58 -0.49
C PRO A 194 -9.16 20.74 -0.22
N ALA A 195 -7.85 20.47 -0.31
CA ALA A 195 -6.79 21.43 -0.04
C ALA A 195 -5.85 21.54 -1.23
N THR A 196 -5.32 22.75 -1.48
CA THR A 196 -4.30 23.02 -2.51
C THR A 196 -2.89 23.04 -1.94
N VAL A 197 -2.74 23.25 -0.63
CA VAL A 197 -1.45 23.27 0.06
C VAL A 197 -1.42 22.12 1.05
N ILE A 198 -0.48 21.20 0.87
CA ILE A 198 -0.27 20.07 1.77
C ILE A 198 0.94 20.40 2.65
N SER A 199 0.77 20.32 3.96
CA SER A 199 1.79 20.59 4.98
C SER A 199 2.09 19.33 5.79
N GLY A 200 3.15 19.38 6.62
CA GLY A 200 3.58 18.23 7.43
C GLY A 200 4.59 17.31 6.72
N LEU A 201 5.24 17.81 5.67
CA LEU A 201 6.28 17.09 4.91
C LEU A 201 7.69 17.51 5.34
N ASP A 202 7.87 17.93 6.60
CA ASP A 202 9.14 18.41 7.14
C ASP A 202 10.25 17.36 7.00
N HIS A 203 9.88 16.08 7.05
CA HIS A 203 10.77 14.95 6.91
C HIS A 203 11.29 14.70 5.49
N LEU A 204 10.71 15.36 4.49
CA LEU A 204 11.10 15.31 3.07
C LEU A 204 11.56 16.67 2.55
N ASN A 205 11.76 17.66 3.42
CA ASN A 205 12.13 19.00 3.01
C ASN A 205 13.43 19.00 2.16
N GLY A 206 13.40 19.68 1.01
CA GLY A 206 14.51 19.72 0.05
C GLY A 206 14.68 18.47 -0.83
N ALA A 207 13.82 17.45 -0.72
CA ALA A 207 13.77 16.33 -1.65
C ALA A 207 12.74 16.56 -2.77
N THR A 208 12.99 15.98 -3.94
CA THR A 208 11.99 15.84 -5.00
C THR A 208 11.02 14.73 -4.62
N VAL A 209 9.72 15.04 -4.62
CA VAL A 209 8.65 14.11 -4.26
C VAL A 209 7.72 13.83 -5.42
N SER A 210 7.18 12.62 -5.42
CA SER A 210 6.08 12.18 -6.29
C SER A 210 4.76 12.33 -5.55
N ILE A 211 3.73 12.79 -6.26
CA ILE A 211 2.46 13.21 -5.67
C ILE A 211 1.31 12.56 -6.43
N LEU A 212 0.44 11.88 -5.68
CA LEU A 212 -0.83 11.33 -6.17
C LEU A 212 -1.97 12.07 -5.47
N ALA A 213 -2.80 12.80 -6.22
CA ALA A 213 -3.90 13.61 -5.71
C ALA A 213 -5.23 13.13 -6.31
N ASP A 214 -6.14 12.63 -5.47
CA ASP A 214 -7.44 12.03 -5.86
C ASP A 214 -7.31 11.08 -7.07
N GLY A 215 -6.27 10.24 -7.06
CA GLY A 215 -6.02 9.27 -8.12
C GLY A 215 -5.41 9.84 -9.40
N SER A 216 -5.05 11.12 -9.44
CA SER A 216 -4.34 11.76 -10.55
C SER A 216 -2.89 12.06 -10.17
N VAL A 217 -1.95 11.74 -11.06
CA VAL A 217 -0.53 12.03 -10.84
C VAL A 217 -0.27 13.51 -11.09
N GLN A 218 0.38 14.16 -10.14
CA GLN A 218 0.85 15.54 -10.27
C GLN A 218 2.32 15.56 -10.69
N PRO A 219 2.79 16.62 -11.36
CA PRO A 219 4.22 16.80 -11.64
C PRO A 219 5.04 16.71 -10.35
N GLN A 220 6.22 16.10 -10.42
CA GLN A 220 7.13 16.04 -9.28
C GLN A 220 7.54 17.46 -8.85
N GLN A 221 7.55 17.70 -7.54
CA GLN A 221 7.91 18.99 -6.96
C GLN A 221 8.96 18.81 -5.88
N VAL A 222 9.76 19.84 -5.62
CA VAL A 222 10.67 19.86 -4.48
C VAL A 222 9.91 20.38 -3.27
N VAL A 223 9.96 19.66 -2.15
CA VAL A 223 9.34 20.12 -0.89
C VAL A 223 10.11 21.33 -0.38
N SER A 224 9.39 22.44 -0.14
CA SER A 224 9.96 23.66 0.43
C SER A 224 9.21 24.06 1.69
N GLY A 225 9.94 24.19 2.80
CA GLY A 225 9.37 24.56 4.10
C GLY A 225 8.37 23.54 4.62
N GLY A 226 8.55 22.26 4.29
CA GLY A 226 7.64 21.18 4.69
C GLY A 226 6.30 21.19 3.97
N THR A 227 6.18 21.93 2.86
CA THR A 227 4.93 22.07 2.09
C THR A 227 5.10 21.79 0.61
N VAL A 228 3.98 21.42 -0.03
CA VAL A 228 3.83 21.17 -1.47
C VAL A 228 2.52 21.82 -1.93
N THR A 229 2.51 22.40 -3.13
CA THR A 229 1.34 23.08 -3.71
C THR A 229 0.79 22.33 -4.91
N LEU A 230 -0.45 21.88 -4.81
CA LEU A 230 -1.18 21.18 -5.87
C LEU A 230 -1.79 22.16 -6.87
N GLN A 231 -1.89 21.73 -8.14
CA GLN A 231 -2.53 22.51 -9.18
C GLN A 231 -4.06 22.60 -9.01
N ASN A 232 -4.67 21.53 -8.49
CA ASN A 232 -6.09 21.42 -8.18
C ASN A 232 -6.26 20.98 -6.73
N ALA A 233 -7.32 21.45 -6.07
CA ALA A 233 -7.65 21.01 -4.71
C ALA A 233 -8.05 19.53 -4.72
N ALA A 234 -7.49 18.76 -3.78
CA ALA A 234 -7.75 17.32 -3.67
C ALA A 234 -8.04 16.93 -2.22
N SER A 235 -8.88 15.90 -2.03
CA SER A 235 -9.30 15.43 -0.71
C SER A 235 -8.42 14.32 -0.14
N LEU A 236 -7.87 13.47 -1.02
CA LEU A 236 -6.91 12.42 -0.69
C LEU A 236 -5.61 12.65 -1.46
N VAL A 237 -4.50 12.84 -0.75
CA VAL A 237 -3.21 13.14 -1.36
C VAL A 237 -2.12 12.29 -0.73
N THR A 238 -1.48 11.44 -1.53
CA THR A 238 -0.32 10.65 -1.13
C THR A 238 0.94 11.32 -1.68
N VAL A 239 1.90 11.63 -0.80
CA VAL A 239 3.17 12.28 -1.17
C VAL A 239 4.32 11.48 -0.60
N GLY A 240 5.35 11.22 -1.40
CA GLY A 240 6.57 10.57 -0.93
C GLY A 240 7.72 10.68 -1.93
N LEU A 241 8.85 10.06 -1.61
CA LEU A 241 9.97 9.93 -2.52
C LEU A 241 9.58 9.09 -3.76
N PRO A 242 10.04 9.49 -4.96
CA PRO A 242 9.75 8.75 -6.18
C PRO A 242 10.39 7.35 -6.12
N TYR A 243 9.61 6.34 -6.48
CA TYR A 243 10.06 4.97 -6.60
C TYR A 243 10.00 4.54 -8.06
N VAL A 244 11.16 4.27 -8.66
CA VAL A 244 11.26 3.83 -10.06
C VAL A 244 11.34 2.31 -10.09
N SER A 245 10.28 1.68 -10.60
CA SER A 245 10.26 0.22 -10.81
C SER A 245 10.78 -0.09 -12.20
N GLN A 246 11.77 -0.97 -12.29
CA GLN A 246 12.38 -1.40 -13.54
C GLN A 246 12.28 -2.92 -13.67
N LEU A 247 11.87 -3.38 -14.85
CA LEU A 247 11.86 -4.78 -15.23
C LEU A 247 12.64 -4.91 -16.54
N ARG A 248 13.55 -5.87 -16.59
CA ARG A 248 14.30 -6.25 -17.78
C ARG A 248 14.04 -7.72 -18.04
N THR A 249 13.55 -8.06 -19.24
CA THR A 249 13.38 -9.46 -19.60
C THR A 249 14.72 -10.12 -19.88
N LEU A 250 14.76 -11.44 -19.80
CA LEU A 250 15.87 -12.21 -20.35
C LEU A 250 15.85 -12.11 -21.88
N CYS A 251 17.00 -12.38 -22.52
CA CYS A 251 17.09 -12.51 -23.97
C CYS A 251 16.11 -13.59 -24.43
N MET A 252 15.37 -13.32 -25.49
CA MET A 252 14.32 -14.21 -25.94
C MET A 252 14.89 -15.35 -26.78
N GLU A 253 14.46 -16.58 -26.51
CA GLU A 253 14.69 -17.72 -27.41
C GLU A 253 13.35 -18.12 -28.03
N PRO A 254 13.18 -17.99 -29.36
CA PRO A 254 11.95 -18.40 -30.01
C PRO A 254 11.81 -19.93 -29.98
N GLU A 255 10.77 -20.41 -29.33
CA GLU A 255 10.45 -21.84 -29.22
C GLU A 255 10.10 -22.41 -30.61
N GLY A 256 10.76 -23.50 -31.01
CA GLY A 256 10.46 -24.24 -32.26
C GLY A 256 11.51 -24.20 -33.38
N MET A 257 12.66 -23.55 -33.18
CA MET A 257 13.78 -23.59 -34.13
C MET A 257 14.87 -24.56 -33.67
N VAL A 258 15.40 -25.37 -34.60
CA VAL A 258 16.38 -26.46 -34.34
C VAL A 258 17.81 -25.93 -34.02
N MET A 259 18.01 -24.62 -34.01
CA MET A 259 19.33 -23.97 -33.84
C MET A 259 19.30 -23.00 -32.66
N GLN A 260 20.40 -22.88 -31.93
CA GLN A 260 20.59 -21.86 -30.91
C GLN A 260 20.64 -20.48 -31.60
N VAL A 261 19.54 -19.73 -31.58
CA VAL A 261 19.39 -18.43 -32.27
C VAL A 261 19.94 -17.26 -31.43
N GLN A 262 20.62 -17.55 -30.32
CA GLN A 262 21.10 -16.53 -29.39
C GLN A 262 22.18 -15.62 -30.01
N ASP A 263 22.93 -16.10 -30.99
CA ASP A 263 24.00 -15.33 -31.68
C ASP A 263 23.50 -14.62 -32.97
N TYR A 264 22.23 -14.78 -33.31
CA TYR A 264 21.63 -14.11 -34.47
C TYR A 264 21.12 -12.73 -34.08
N ARG A 265 21.22 -11.78 -35.00
CA ARG A 265 20.60 -10.47 -34.81
C ARG A 265 19.08 -10.61 -34.89
N LYS A 266 18.39 -10.17 -33.84
CA LYS A 266 16.93 -10.15 -33.77
C LYS A 266 16.47 -8.71 -33.70
N LYS A 267 15.26 -8.48 -34.17
CA LYS A 267 14.60 -7.18 -34.10
C LYS A 267 13.23 -7.37 -33.47
N ILE A 268 12.99 -6.64 -32.39
CA ILE A 268 11.69 -6.58 -31.73
C ILE A 268 10.95 -5.35 -32.26
N ALA A 269 9.94 -5.57 -33.10
CA ALA A 269 9.22 -4.47 -33.75
C ALA A 269 8.12 -3.87 -32.86
N ALA A 270 7.47 -4.72 -32.06
CA ALA A 270 6.41 -4.34 -31.15
C ALA A 270 6.39 -5.29 -29.95
N VAL A 271 5.78 -4.85 -28.86
CA VAL A 271 5.58 -5.66 -27.66
C VAL A 271 4.14 -5.50 -27.21
N ALA A 272 3.45 -6.62 -27.00
CA ALA A 272 2.18 -6.65 -26.29
C ALA A 272 2.44 -6.98 -24.82
N VAL A 273 2.05 -6.09 -23.92
CA VAL A 273 2.17 -6.30 -22.47
C VAL A 273 0.77 -6.58 -21.93
N ARG A 274 0.61 -7.74 -21.28
CA ARG A 274 -0.59 -8.08 -20.54
C ARG A 274 -0.48 -7.50 -19.14
N VAL A 275 -1.37 -6.60 -18.79
CA VAL A 275 -1.38 -5.89 -17.51
C VAL A 275 -2.69 -6.06 -16.78
N ALA A 276 -2.64 -5.96 -15.45
CA ALA A 276 -3.82 -5.89 -14.58
C ALA A 276 -3.75 -4.66 -13.69
N ASP A 277 -4.84 -3.92 -13.62
CA ASP A 277 -5.03 -2.74 -12.77
C ASP A 277 -3.82 -1.79 -12.77
N THR A 278 -3.28 -1.51 -13.97
CA THR A 278 -2.02 -0.78 -14.16
C THR A 278 -2.25 0.55 -14.87
N ARG A 279 -1.38 1.53 -14.59
CA ARG A 279 -1.40 2.84 -15.25
C ARG A 279 -0.03 3.53 -15.27
N GLY A 280 0.38 4.15 -16.38
CA GLY A 280 1.59 4.94 -16.57
C GLY A 280 2.81 4.16 -17.07
N LEU A 281 2.62 2.98 -17.66
CA LEU A 281 3.72 2.07 -18.00
C LEU A 281 4.52 2.55 -19.22
N LYS A 282 5.84 2.38 -19.18
CA LYS A 282 6.75 2.69 -20.30
C LYS A 282 7.49 1.43 -20.74
N VAL A 283 7.60 1.21 -22.05
CA VAL A 283 8.24 0.02 -22.66
C VAL A 283 9.22 0.44 -23.73
N GLY A 284 10.39 -0.19 -23.79
CA GLY A 284 11.39 0.05 -24.82
C GLY A 284 12.48 -1.02 -24.85
N PRO A 285 13.41 -0.94 -25.83
CA PRO A 285 14.57 -1.81 -25.86
C PRO A 285 15.53 -1.52 -24.69
N ASP A 286 15.65 -0.25 -24.27
CA ASP A 286 16.54 0.18 -23.20
C ASP A 286 15.83 1.16 -22.26
N PHE A 287 16.33 1.31 -21.03
CA PHE A 287 15.81 2.31 -20.07
C PHE A 287 15.96 3.77 -20.50
N THR A 288 16.76 4.06 -21.53
CA THR A 288 16.92 5.42 -22.10
C THR A 288 15.94 5.70 -23.24
N ARG A 289 15.42 4.66 -23.90
CA ARG A 289 14.59 4.74 -25.10
C ARG A 289 13.25 4.07 -24.83
N LEU A 290 12.48 4.64 -23.92
CA LEU A 290 11.19 4.10 -23.51
C LEU A 290 10.04 4.87 -24.18
N THR A 291 9.04 4.13 -24.64
CA THR A 291 7.77 4.66 -25.16
C THR A 291 6.70 4.48 -24.09
N GLU A 292 5.95 5.54 -23.78
CA GLU A 292 4.83 5.49 -22.83
C GLU A 292 3.58 4.88 -23.47
N ILE A 293 2.91 3.98 -22.74
CA ILE A 293 1.60 3.46 -23.14
C ILE A 293 0.57 4.60 -23.02
N LYS A 294 -0.10 4.91 -24.13
CA LYS A 294 -1.09 6.00 -24.17
C LYS A 294 -2.43 5.52 -23.62
N GLU A 295 -2.65 5.73 -22.34
CA GLU A 295 -3.83 5.22 -21.63
C GLU A 295 -5.06 6.13 -21.72
N ARG A 296 -4.91 7.37 -22.19
CA ARG A 296 -6.05 8.28 -22.41
C ARG A 296 -6.66 8.06 -23.78
N THR A 297 -7.65 7.18 -23.86
CA THR A 297 -8.56 7.06 -25.00
C THR A 297 -9.58 8.22 -25.00
N ALA A 298 -10.06 8.65 -26.18
CA ALA A 298 -11.00 9.78 -26.37
C ALA A 298 -12.33 9.68 -25.60
N SER A 299 -12.58 8.55 -24.94
CA SER A 299 -13.80 8.22 -24.18
C SER A 299 -13.81 8.74 -22.73
N VAL A 300 -12.68 9.26 -22.22
CA VAL A 300 -12.58 9.73 -20.83
C VAL A 300 -12.85 11.23 -20.74
N SER A 301 -13.87 11.63 -19.97
CA SER A 301 -14.23 13.03 -19.76
C SER A 301 -13.08 13.82 -19.13
N MET A 302 -12.82 15.01 -19.66
CA MET A 302 -11.78 15.91 -19.17
C MET A 302 -12.11 16.37 -17.74
N GLY A 303 -11.31 15.94 -16.76
CA GLY A 303 -11.47 16.29 -15.34
C GLY A 303 -11.68 15.11 -14.39
N ALA A 304 -11.92 13.90 -14.90
CA ALA A 304 -11.95 12.68 -14.09
C ALA A 304 -10.58 11.97 -14.07
N ALA A 305 -10.26 11.29 -12.97
CA ALA A 305 -9.08 10.44 -12.90
C ALA A 305 -9.17 9.32 -13.94
N VAL A 306 -8.09 9.07 -14.68
CA VAL A 306 -8.03 7.99 -15.67
C VAL A 306 -8.12 6.65 -14.94
N PRO A 307 -9.07 5.76 -15.28
CA PRO A 307 -9.21 4.47 -14.61
C PRO A 307 -7.98 3.59 -14.87
N LEU A 308 -7.78 2.60 -14.01
CA LEU A 308 -6.76 1.58 -14.22
C LEU A 308 -7.15 0.67 -15.39
N PHE A 309 -6.15 0.21 -16.13
CA PHE A 309 -6.36 -0.66 -17.30
C PHE A 309 -6.01 -2.11 -16.98
N THR A 310 -6.86 -3.03 -17.44
CA THR A 310 -6.67 -4.47 -17.37
C THR A 310 -6.92 -5.07 -18.75
N GLY A 311 -5.90 -5.73 -19.31
CA GLY A 311 -5.95 -6.30 -20.65
C GLY A 311 -4.59 -6.34 -21.34
N ASP A 312 -4.62 -6.47 -22.66
CA ASP A 312 -3.43 -6.50 -23.51
C ASP A 312 -3.24 -5.15 -24.19
N GLU A 313 -2.11 -4.51 -23.94
CA GLU A 313 -1.71 -3.27 -24.62
C GLU A 313 -0.55 -3.54 -25.57
N ARG A 314 -0.75 -3.22 -26.85
CA ARG A 314 0.28 -3.38 -27.89
C ARG A 314 0.97 -2.06 -28.15
N LEU A 315 2.28 -2.03 -27.94
CA LEU A 315 3.11 -0.85 -28.19
C LEU A 315 4.15 -1.14 -29.28
N ILE A 316 4.27 -0.20 -30.22
CA ILE A 316 5.37 -0.20 -31.19
C ILE A 316 6.56 0.48 -30.51
N ILE A 317 7.67 -0.24 -30.43
CA ILE A 317 8.92 0.26 -29.84
C ILE A 317 9.91 0.65 -30.95
N SER A 318 10.89 1.50 -30.62
CA SER A 318 11.99 1.77 -31.53
C SER A 318 12.81 0.50 -31.72
N ALA A 319 12.80 -0.03 -32.94
CA ALA A 319 13.27 -1.38 -33.24
C ALA A 319 14.61 -1.36 -33.97
N ASP A 320 15.66 -1.84 -33.31
CA ASP A 320 16.99 -2.07 -33.89
C ASP A 320 17.27 -3.57 -34.02
N TYR A 321 18.23 -3.94 -34.88
CA TYR A 321 18.74 -5.30 -34.98
C TYR A 321 19.88 -5.47 -33.97
N LEU A 322 19.60 -6.15 -32.87
CA LEU A 322 20.54 -6.40 -31.79
C LEU A 322 20.70 -7.90 -31.55
N VAL A 323 21.86 -8.30 -31.05
CA VAL A 323 22.11 -9.68 -30.61
C VAL A 323 21.49 -9.91 -29.23
N ASP A 324 21.66 -8.93 -28.33
CA ASP A 324 20.94 -8.85 -27.08
C ASP A 324 19.55 -8.24 -27.34
N ASP A 325 18.51 -9.08 -27.25
CA ASP A 325 17.12 -8.75 -27.57
C ASP A 325 16.24 -8.70 -26.30
N ASP A 326 16.66 -7.91 -25.33
CA ASP A 326 15.90 -7.69 -24.11
C ASP A 326 14.84 -6.59 -24.26
N VAL A 327 13.76 -6.73 -23.48
CA VAL A 327 12.70 -5.74 -23.37
C VAL A 327 12.76 -5.13 -21.98
N CYS A 328 12.82 -3.81 -21.93
CA CYS A 328 12.80 -3.03 -20.70
C CYS A 328 11.40 -2.43 -20.48
N ILE A 329 10.87 -2.61 -19.28
CA ILE A 329 9.63 -2.00 -18.80
C ILE A 329 9.96 -1.14 -17.57
N GLN A 330 9.43 0.07 -17.51
CA GLN A 330 9.65 0.99 -16.41
C GLN A 330 8.36 1.69 -15.99
N GLN A 331 8.21 1.88 -14.68
CA GLN A 331 7.20 2.72 -14.06
C GLN A 331 7.89 3.74 -13.14
N ASP A 332 7.68 5.02 -13.40
CA ASP A 332 8.22 6.15 -12.62
C ASP A 332 7.15 6.92 -11.83
N ASN A 333 5.87 6.68 -12.14
CA ASN A 333 4.75 7.31 -11.46
C ASN A 333 4.35 6.53 -10.19
N PRO A 334 3.69 7.18 -9.21
CA PRO A 334 3.27 6.55 -7.95
C PRO A 334 1.99 5.72 -8.15
N LEU A 335 2.00 4.83 -9.14
CA LEU A 335 0.85 4.09 -9.63
C LEU A 335 1.11 2.58 -9.60
N PRO A 336 0.06 1.76 -9.45
CA PRO A 336 0.20 0.32 -9.51
C PRO A 336 0.70 -0.13 -10.89
N CYS A 337 1.53 -1.17 -10.86
CA CYS A 337 2.06 -1.84 -12.04
C CYS A 337 2.09 -3.35 -11.79
N THR A 338 1.15 -4.07 -12.40
CA THR A 338 1.06 -5.53 -12.38
C THR A 338 1.19 -6.05 -13.81
N VAL A 339 2.40 -6.52 -14.15
CA VAL A 339 2.68 -7.16 -15.43
C VAL A 339 2.43 -8.65 -15.31
N LEU A 340 1.48 -9.17 -16.09
CA LEU A 340 1.14 -10.60 -16.12
C LEU A 340 1.89 -11.35 -17.23
N GLY A 341 2.27 -10.65 -18.30
CA GLY A 341 2.97 -11.26 -19.42
C GLY A 341 3.55 -10.23 -20.38
N VAL A 342 4.65 -10.61 -21.04
CA VAL A 342 5.32 -9.82 -22.07
C VAL A 342 5.40 -10.68 -23.33
N ILE A 343 4.80 -10.20 -24.41
CA ILE A 343 4.65 -10.92 -25.68
C ILE A 343 5.28 -10.05 -26.77
N PRO A 344 6.60 -10.19 -27.03
CA PRO A 344 7.27 -9.44 -28.09
C PRO A 344 7.01 -10.04 -29.47
N GLU A 345 6.89 -9.17 -30.47
CA GLU A 345 6.85 -9.51 -31.90
C GLU A 345 8.28 -9.45 -32.46
N VAL A 346 8.88 -10.62 -32.68
CA VAL A 346 10.29 -10.75 -33.09
C VAL A 346 10.41 -11.10 -34.57
N SER A 347 11.32 -10.41 -35.26
CA SER A 347 11.83 -10.79 -36.58
C SER A 347 13.29 -11.19 -36.48
N ILE A 348 13.65 -12.35 -37.03
CA ILE A 348 15.01 -12.88 -37.02
C ILE A 348 15.73 -12.36 -38.28
N GLY A 349 16.91 -11.78 -38.09
CA GLY A 349 17.79 -11.32 -39.15
C GLY A 349 18.87 -12.34 -39.52
N ASP A 350 19.87 -11.91 -40.30
CA ASP A 350 20.97 -12.77 -40.74
C ASP A 350 21.90 -13.17 -39.58
N GLY A 351 22.54 -14.33 -39.74
CA GLY A 351 23.53 -14.85 -38.79
C GLY A 351 24.82 -14.04 -38.78
N PRO A 352 25.67 -14.23 -37.75
CA PRO A 352 27.00 -13.65 -37.74
C PRO A 352 27.77 -14.24 -38.94
N GLY A 353 28.17 -13.35 -39.85
CA GLY A 353 29.02 -13.68 -41.00
C GLY A 353 30.44 -13.99 -40.60
#